data_AF-A0AAU7TD54-F1
#
_entry.id   AF-A0AAU7TD54-F1
#
_cell.length_a   1.000
_cell.length_b   1.000
_cell.length_c   1.000
_cell.angle_alpha   90.00
_cell.angle_beta   90.00
_cell.angle_gamma   90.00
#
_symmetry.space_group_name_H-M   'P 1'
#
loop_
_entity.id
_entity.type
_entity.pdbx_description
1 polymer ?
#
loop_
_entity_poly.entity_id
_entity_poly.type
_entity_poly.pdbx_seq_one_letter_code
_entity_poly.pdbx_strand_id
1 'polypeptide(L)'
;MLLTSDNIEEEFLKSFPQAAAALEADDGADPAGRVDWVFRHDVMPHAIGDPAALRDVFAWIERLLQSTDSMIDYWTAVRLLGRTLEWPEWVPLVEKHAGPLLATATSR
;
A
#
# COMPACT_ATOMS: atom_id res chain seq x y z
N MET A 1 -12.44 4.00 -8.43
CA MET A 1 -12.28 2.78 -9.25
C MET A 1 -11.66 1.73 -8.35
N LEU A 2 -12.22 0.51 -8.33
CA LEU A 2 -11.61 -0.59 -7.55
C LEU A 2 -10.31 -1.02 -8.23
N LEU A 3 -9.31 -1.36 -7.43
CA LEU A 3 -8.06 -1.87 -7.94
C LEU A 3 -8.27 -3.29 -8.49
N THR A 4 -7.66 -3.57 -9.64
CA THR A 4 -7.61 -4.90 -10.26
C THR A 4 -6.19 -5.14 -10.74
N SER A 5 -5.86 -6.40 -11.02
CA SER A 5 -4.55 -6.77 -11.59
C SER A 5 -4.25 -6.02 -12.89
N ASP A 6 -5.29 -5.66 -13.64
CA ASP A 6 -5.18 -4.93 -14.91
C ASP A 6 -4.85 -3.43 -14.73
N ASN A 7 -5.15 -2.83 -13.58
CA ASN A 7 -5.06 -1.38 -13.39
C ASN A 7 -4.14 -0.93 -12.24
N ILE A 8 -3.66 -1.87 -11.41
CA ILE A 8 -3.00 -1.54 -10.16
C ILE A 8 -1.70 -0.74 -10.38
N GLU A 9 -0.90 -1.05 -11.40
CA GLU A 9 0.32 -0.32 -11.69
C GLU A 9 0.04 1.12 -12.14
N GLU A 10 -0.92 1.32 -13.04
CA GLU A 10 -1.30 2.66 -13.52
C GLU A 10 -1.84 3.52 -12.35
N GLU A 11 -2.74 2.95 -11.55
CA GLU A 11 -3.33 3.64 -10.41
C GLU A 11 -2.31 3.91 -9.29
N PHE A 12 -1.33 3.01 -9.13
CA PHE A 12 -0.22 3.20 -8.22
C PHE A 12 0.64 4.39 -8.64
N LEU A 13 1.03 4.48 -9.92
CA LEU A 13 1.83 5.58 -10.43
C LEU A 13 1.09 6.93 -10.45
N LYS A 14 -0.25 6.92 -10.58
CA LYS A 14 -1.06 8.13 -10.37
C LYS A 14 -0.99 8.62 -8.92
N SER A 15 -0.94 7.70 -7.97
CA SER A 15 -0.92 7.99 -6.54
C SER A 15 0.49 8.33 -6.04
N PHE A 16 1.51 7.68 -6.60
CA PHE A 16 2.92 7.84 -6.24
C PHE A 16 3.80 7.97 -7.49
N PRO A 17 3.76 9.09 -8.22
CA PRO A 17 4.54 9.28 -9.43
C PRO A 17 6.06 9.12 -9.21
N GLN A 18 6.54 9.41 -8.00
CA GLN A 18 7.94 9.25 -7.61
C GLN A 18 8.42 7.79 -7.67
N ALA A 19 7.52 6.81 -7.57
CA ALA A 19 7.86 5.39 -7.55
C ALA A 19 8.08 4.80 -8.95
N ALA A 20 7.93 5.59 -10.02
CA ALA A 20 8.04 5.12 -11.41
C ALA A 20 9.36 4.41 -11.69
N ALA A 21 10.48 5.01 -11.28
CA ALA A 21 11.80 4.41 -11.49
C ALA A 21 11.99 3.10 -10.71
N ALA A 22 11.43 3.01 -9.50
CA ALA A 22 11.49 1.79 -8.69
C ALA A 22 10.63 0.66 -9.29
N LEU A 23 9.46 1.01 -9.83
CA LEU A 23 8.58 0.05 -10.50
C LEU A 23 9.17 -0.44 -11.83
N GLU A 24 9.78 0.44 -12.62
CA GLU A 24 10.47 0.06 -13.86
C GLU A 24 11.68 -0.87 -13.62
N ALA A 25 12.37 -0.70 -12.48
CA ALA A 25 13.51 -1.52 -12.11
C ALA A 25 13.14 -2.92 -11.61
N ASP A 26 11.88 -3.15 -11.23
CA ASP A 26 11.39 -4.44 -10.74
C ASP A 26 11.01 -5.34 -11.93
N ASP A 27 11.64 -6.52 -12.02
CA ASP A 27 11.47 -7.52 -13.08
C ASP A 27 10.40 -8.57 -12.77
N GLY A 28 9.60 -8.37 -11.71
CA GLY A 28 8.50 -9.23 -11.34
C GLY A 28 7.47 -9.40 -12.46
N ALA A 29 6.85 -10.57 -12.53
CA ALA A 29 5.85 -10.89 -13.54
C ALA A 29 4.41 -10.56 -13.10
N ASP A 30 4.18 -10.35 -11.80
CA ASP A 30 2.86 -10.13 -11.22
C ASP A 30 2.66 -8.65 -10.81
N PRO A 31 1.73 -7.91 -11.45
CA PRO A 31 1.54 -6.48 -11.19
C PRO A 31 1.28 -6.13 -9.72
N ALA A 32 0.47 -6.94 -9.03
CA ALA A 32 0.13 -6.69 -7.63
C ALA A 32 1.35 -6.91 -6.71
N GLY A 33 2.16 -7.93 -6.97
CA GLY A 33 3.40 -8.20 -6.24
C GLY A 33 4.47 -7.13 -6.44
N ARG A 34 4.62 -6.62 -7.67
CA ARG A 34 5.53 -5.51 -7.98
C ARG A 34 5.14 -4.26 -7.20
N VAL A 35 3.86 -3.89 -7.27
CA VAL A 35 3.34 -2.73 -6.53
C VAL A 35 3.48 -2.92 -5.02
N ASP A 36 3.18 -4.10 -4.46
CA ASP A 36 3.42 -4.38 -3.03
C ASP A 36 4.89 -4.14 -2.65
N TRP A 37 5.81 -4.67 -3.45
CA TRP A 37 7.23 -4.55 -3.18
C TRP A 37 7.69 -3.08 -3.20
N VAL A 38 7.39 -2.35 -4.28
CA VAL A 38 7.77 -0.94 -4.42
C VAL A 38 7.09 -0.10 -3.34
N PHE A 39 5.82 -0.34 -3.05
CA PHE A 39 5.11 0.41 -2.02
C PHE A 39 5.78 0.26 -0.65
N ARG A 40 6.15 -0.97 -0.25
CA ARG A 40 6.78 -1.22 1.06
C ARG A 40 8.23 -0.74 1.15
N HIS A 41 8.99 -0.84 0.07
CA HIS A 41 10.43 -0.58 0.09
C HIS A 41 10.80 0.84 -0.38
N ASP A 42 9.95 1.49 -1.16
CA ASP A 42 10.19 2.82 -1.69
C ASP A 42 9.18 3.83 -1.13
N VAL A 43 7.87 3.60 -1.23
CA VAL A 43 6.89 4.63 -0.86
C VAL A 43 6.75 4.81 0.66
N MET A 44 6.47 3.72 1.37
CA MET A 44 6.17 3.74 2.80
C MET A 44 7.29 4.36 3.65
N PRO A 45 8.58 3.99 3.49
CA PRO A 45 9.66 4.55 4.31
C PRO A 45 9.81 6.07 4.13
N HIS A 46 9.62 6.58 2.91
CA HIS A 46 9.73 8.01 2.63
C HIS A 46 8.54 8.83 3.18
N ALA A 47 7.42 8.19 3.49
CA ALA A 47 6.29 8.86 4.11
C ALA A 47 6.48 9.11 5.62
N ILE A 48 7.40 8.40 6.28
CA ILE A 48 7.61 8.53 7.73
C ILE A 48 8.09 9.96 8.04
N GLY A 49 7.33 10.65 8.88
CA GLY A 49 7.61 12.04 9.26
C GLY A 49 6.95 13.09 8.37
N ASP A 50 6.27 12.70 7.28
CA ASP A 50 5.47 13.58 6.42
C ASP A 50 3.97 13.25 6.55
N PRO A 51 3.18 14.09 7.24
CA PRO A 51 1.74 13.87 7.40
C PRO A 51 0.91 13.91 6.12
N ALA A 52 1.39 14.54 5.04
CA ALA A 52 0.70 14.51 3.75
C ALA A 52 0.97 13.16 3.06
N ALA A 53 2.24 12.76 2.96
CA ALA A 53 2.61 11.46 2.37
C ALA A 53 1.98 10.28 3.12
N LEU A 54 1.88 10.34 4.46
CA LEU A 54 1.19 9.31 5.26
C LEU A 54 -0.29 9.19 4.90
N ARG A 55 -0.97 10.31 4.61
CA ARG A 55 -2.36 10.27 4.18
C ARG A 55 -2.51 9.57 2.84
N ASP A 56 -1.60 9.82 1.90
CA ASP A 56 -1.62 9.17 0.59
C ASP A 56 -1.34 7.65 0.71
N VAL A 57 -0.38 7.27 1.57
CA VAL A 57 -0.10 5.88 1.93
C VAL A 57 -1.34 5.19 2.50
N PHE A 58 -2.01 5.78 3.50
CA PHE A 58 -3.20 5.17 4.08
C PHE A 58 -4.38 5.11 3.10
N ALA A 59 -4.57 6.14 2.29
CA ALA A 59 -5.59 6.13 1.23
C ALA A 59 -5.34 5.00 0.22
N TRP A 60 -4.08 4.76 -0.16
CA TRP A 60 -3.73 3.63 -1.02
C TRP A 60 -4.03 2.28 -0.36
N ILE A 61 -3.67 2.11 0.92
CA ILE A 61 -3.97 0.89 1.68
C ILE A 61 -5.47 0.64 1.78
N GLU A 62 -6.28 1.68 2.01
CA GLU A 62 -7.74 1.56 2.02
C GLU A 62 -8.30 1.13 0.66
N ARG A 63 -7.70 1.58 -0.45
CA ARG A 63 -8.08 1.11 -1.79
C ARG A 63 -7.73 -0.35 -2.01
N LEU A 64 -6.58 -0.81 -1.52
CA LEU A 64 -6.19 -2.22 -1.58
C LEU A 64 -7.18 -3.10 -0.79
N LEU A 65 -7.56 -2.66 0.42
CA LEU A 65 -8.57 -3.29 1.28
C LEU A 65 -9.96 -3.40 0.65
N GLN A 66 -10.30 -2.51 -0.28
CA GLN A 66 -11.59 -2.51 -0.97
C GLN A 66 -11.57 -3.35 -2.25
N SER A 67 -10.41 -3.81 -2.70
CA SER A 67 -10.29 -4.63 -3.90
C SER A 67 -11.04 -5.95 -3.74
N THR A 68 -11.65 -6.42 -4.83
CA THR A 68 -12.25 -7.76 -4.94
C THR A 68 -11.44 -8.68 -5.86
N ASP A 69 -10.30 -8.21 -6.35
CA ASP A 69 -9.39 -8.98 -7.19
C ASP A 69 -8.59 -9.97 -6.32
N SER A 70 -8.62 -11.26 -6.66
CA SER A 70 -8.00 -12.31 -5.86
C SER A 70 -6.48 -12.19 -5.75
N MET A 71 -5.82 -11.60 -6.76
CA MET A 71 -4.38 -11.43 -6.70
C MET A 71 -4.00 -10.30 -5.75
N ILE A 72 -4.73 -9.20 -5.82
CA ILE A 72 -4.56 -8.09 -4.87
C ILE A 72 -4.90 -8.54 -3.45
N ASP A 73 -5.97 -9.28 -3.25
CA ASP A 73 -6.35 -9.84 -1.95
C ASP A 73 -5.23 -10.72 -1.38
N TYR A 74 -4.66 -11.62 -2.18
CA TYR A 74 -3.52 -12.44 -1.78
C TYR A 74 -2.34 -11.60 -1.29
N TRP A 75 -1.89 -10.59 -2.04
CA TRP A 75 -0.75 -9.77 -1.64
C TRP A 75 -1.06 -8.90 -0.42
N THR A 76 -2.26 -8.34 -0.38
CA THR A 76 -2.73 -7.47 0.70
C THR A 76 -2.86 -8.23 2.01
N ALA A 77 -3.46 -9.42 1.99
CA ALA A 77 -3.68 -10.27 3.15
C ALA A 77 -2.41 -10.97 3.63
N VAL A 78 -1.53 -11.40 2.73
CA VAL A 78 -0.33 -12.17 3.09
C VAL A 78 0.84 -11.28 3.50
N ARG A 79 0.98 -10.06 2.94
CA ARG A 79 2.20 -9.25 3.07
C ARG A 79 2.00 -7.80 3.51
N LEU A 80 0.99 -7.09 2.99
CA LEU A 80 0.91 -5.64 3.15
C LEU A 80 0.31 -5.20 4.49
N LEU A 81 -0.84 -5.75 4.87
CA LEU A 81 -1.57 -5.28 6.06
C LEU A 81 -1.09 -5.90 7.36
N GLY A 82 -0.95 -7.24 7.39
CA GLY A 82 -0.58 -7.93 8.63
C GLY A 82 0.81 -7.51 9.07
N ARG A 83 1.83 -7.76 8.24
CA ARG A 83 3.21 -7.66 8.74
C ARG A 83 3.74 -6.23 8.84
N THR A 84 3.48 -5.37 7.87
CA THR A 84 4.14 -4.05 7.83
C THR A 84 3.49 -3.05 8.78
N LEU A 85 2.17 -3.08 8.95
CA LEU A 85 1.47 -2.18 9.87
C LEU A 85 1.60 -2.60 11.34
N GLU A 86 1.92 -3.87 11.60
CA GLU A 86 2.27 -4.37 12.94
C GLU A 86 3.69 -3.96 13.38
N TRP A 87 4.49 -3.34 12.51
CA TRP A 87 5.84 -2.92 12.89
C TRP A 87 5.80 -1.72 13.86
N PRO A 88 6.67 -1.69 14.90
CA PRO A 88 6.62 -0.69 15.96
C PRO A 88 6.65 0.77 15.49
N GLU A 89 7.32 1.06 14.37
CA GLU A 89 7.38 2.39 13.77
C GLU A 89 6.06 2.83 13.12
N TRP A 90 5.22 1.90 12.67
CA TRP A 90 3.96 2.17 11.98
C TRP A 90 2.77 2.21 12.93
N VAL A 91 2.78 1.41 14.00
CA VAL A 91 1.71 1.38 15.01
C VAL A 91 1.26 2.79 15.47
N PRO A 92 2.14 3.69 15.96
CA PRO A 92 1.72 5.01 16.42
C PRO A 92 1.22 5.91 15.27
N LEU A 93 1.66 5.66 14.04
CA LEU A 93 1.21 6.40 12.85
C LEU A 93 -0.22 5.97 12.48
N VAL A 94 -0.50 4.68 12.49
CA VAL A 94 -1.83 4.11 12.25
C VAL A 94 -2.82 4.63 13.29
N GLU A 95 -2.49 4.53 14.59
CA GLU A 95 -3.36 5.00 15.68
C GLU A 95 -3.75 6.48 15.55
N LYS A 96 -2.83 7.31 15.02
CA LYS A 96 -3.00 8.76 14.93
C LYS A 96 -3.65 9.22 13.63
N HIS A 97 -3.48 8.48 12.54
CA HIS A 97 -3.73 8.99 11.18
C HIS A 97 -4.53 8.05 10.27
N ALA A 98 -4.83 6.81 10.69
CA ALA A 98 -5.57 5.87 9.87
C ALA A 98 -7.03 6.29 9.66
N GLY A 99 -7.56 5.99 8.47
CA GLY A 99 -8.99 6.09 8.19
C GLY A 99 -9.80 4.94 8.81
N PRO A 100 -11.15 4.99 8.76
CA PRO A 100 -12.02 4.05 9.46
C PRO A 100 -11.86 2.59 9.02
N LEU A 101 -11.58 2.35 7.73
CA LEU A 101 -11.41 0.99 7.21
C LEU A 101 -10.11 0.38 7.72
N LEU A 102 -9.03 1.17 7.65
CA LEU A 102 -7.72 0.74 8.12
C LEU A 102 -7.72 0.51 9.65
N ALA A 103 -8.34 1.41 10.42
CA ALA A 103 -8.46 1.25 11.87
C ALA A 103 -9.23 -0.03 12.26
N THR A 104 -10.22 -0.44 11.48
CA THR A 104 -10.96 -1.70 11.69
C THR A 104 -10.10 -2.92 11.36
N ALA A 105 -9.26 -2.83 10.32
CA ALA A 105 -8.37 -3.91 9.92
C ALA A 105 -7.25 -4.17 10.94
N THR A 106 -6.74 -3.12 11.59
CA THR A 106 -5.63 -3.24 12.57
C THR A 106 -6.07 -3.50 14.01
N SER A 107 -7.37 -3.45 14.32
CA SER A 107 -7.89 -3.70 15.68
C SER A 107 -8.24 -5.17 15.96
N ARG A 108 -7.96 -6.08 15.01
CA ARG A 108 -8.29 -7.50 15.09
C ARG A 108 -7.05 -8.31 15.47
#